data_AF-A0A8J5TXB4-F1
#
_entry.id   AF-A0A8J5TXB4-F1
#
_cell.length_a   1.000
_cell.length_b   1.000
_cell.length_c   1.000
_cell.angle_alpha   90.00
_cell.angle_beta   90.00
_cell.angle_gamma   90.00
#
_symmetry.space_group_name_H-M   'P 1'
#
loop_
_entity.id
_entity.type
_entity.pdbx_description
1 polymer ?
#
loop_
_entity_poly.entity_id
_entity_poly.type
_entity_poly.pdbx_seq_one_letter_code
_entity_poly.pdbx_strand_id
1 'polypeptide(L)'
;MSILSDSDAITAVDDDGSFRSSPAPSRAFTPFSPARRSKSTSPDSTTKERQYEESLWRHFPGFTWSQRVRDTNSWAWEYGYDIQKGNDRKWVCKICIRKNTLKPKTFTSTGIQNTLNHLYDDHRICAPEGKTKSASQLRAEGRKAKGQSSIAELMKLDTNKPREQAIANGFIKNFDKKHFQRLLMEWIVEANLSFETAEHDKLRKIFAYLNPCVKLCDANLSATSIRRKIVASYE
;
A
#
# COMPACT_ATOMS: atom_id res chain seq x y z
N MET A 1 -17.59 -18.34 -59.23
CA MET A 1 -16.54 -19.38 -59.07
C MET A 1 -16.41 -19.60 -57.57
N SER A 2 -17.32 -20.37 -56.99
CA SER A 2 -17.33 -21.85 -56.94
C SER A 2 -16.39 -22.36 -55.86
N ILE A 3 -16.98 -22.61 -54.70
CA ILE A 3 -16.45 -23.50 -53.67
C ILE A 3 -16.67 -24.95 -54.15
N LEU A 4 -15.60 -25.75 -54.21
CA LEU A 4 -15.67 -27.21 -54.31
C LEU A 4 -14.54 -27.82 -53.47
N SER A 5 -14.89 -28.94 -52.85
CA SER A 5 -14.11 -29.88 -52.04
C SER A 5 -12.76 -30.27 -52.65
N ASP A 6 -11.84 -30.74 -51.81
CA ASP A 6 -11.47 -32.16 -51.83
C ASP A 6 -10.69 -32.59 -50.58
N SER A 7 -11.04 -33.79 -50.12
CA SER A 7 -10.29 -34.63 -49.20
C SER A 7 -9.22 -35.37 -50.00
N ASP A 8 -8.06 -35.67 -49.40
CA ASP A 8 -7.40 -36.94 -49.67
C ASP A 8 -6.41 -37.36 -48.59
N ALA A 9 -6.40 -38.68 -48.37
CA ALA A 9 -5.65 -39.41 -47.37
C ALA A 9 -4.22 -39.73 -47.82
N ILE A 10 -3.30 -39.96 -46.86
CA ILE A 10 -2.11 -40.78 -47.09
C ILE A 10 -1.95 -41.76 -45.93
N THR A 11 -1.88 -43.03 -46.31
CA THR A 11 -1.69 -44.24 -45.52
C THR A 11 -0.21 -44.62 -45.36
N ALA A 12 0.10 -45.21 -44.20
CA ALA A 12 1.02 -46.33 -43.90
C ALA A 12 2.50 -46.27 -44.33
N VAL A 13 3.40 -46.64 -43.41
CA VAL A 13 4.20 -47.90 -43.48
C VAL A 13 4.88 -48.19 -42.13
N ASP A 14 5.10 -49.48 -41.94
CA ASP A 14 5.44 -50.26 -40.75
C ASP A 14 6.92 -50.13 -40.27
N ASP A 15 7.21 -50.50 -39.01
CA ASP A 15 8.35 -51.40 -38.73
C ASP A 15 8.24 -52.13 -37.37
N ASP A 16 8.69 -53.38 -37.44
CA ASP A 16 8.62 -54.50 -36.50
C ASP A 16 9.61 -54.38 -35.31
N GLY A 17 9.37 -55.07 -34.18
CA GLY A 17 10.40 -55.12 -33.14
C GLY A 17 10.06 -55.65 -31.75
N SER A 18 9.56 -56.88 -31.67
CA SER A 18 9.90 -57.90 -30.64
C SER A 18 10.16 -57.47 -29.18
N PHE A 19 9.17 -57.69 -28.31
CA PHE A 19 9.35 -57.72 -26.85
C PHE A 19 10.00 -59.04 -26.41
N ARG A 20 11.23 -58.97 -25.86
CA ARG A 20 11.89 -60.09 -25.19
C ARG A 20 12.06 -59.77 -23.70
N SER A 21 11.47 -60.63 -22.87
CA SER A 21 11.55 -60.60 -21.39
C SER A 21 12.93 -61.05 -20.89
N SER A 22 13.47 -60.40 -19.86
CA SER A 22 14.29 -61.00 -18.79
C SER A 22 14.68 -59.98 -17.69
N PRO A 23 15.05 -60.45 -16.48
CA PRO A 23 14.66 -59.82 -15.21
C PRO A 23 15.74 -58.97 -14.50
N ALA A 24 15.28 -58.37 -13.40
CA ALA A 24 15.89 -57.44 -12.45
C ALA A 24 17.37 -57.64 -12.05
N PRO A 25 17.95 -56.57 -11.45
CA PRO A 25 18.56 -56.77 -10.14
C PRO A 25 18.03 -55.79 -9.08
N SER A 26 17.88 -56.35 -7.89
CA SER A 26 17.44 -55.75 -6.63
C SER A 26 18.10 -54.41 -6.30
N ARG A 27 17.29 -53.38 -6.04
CA ARG A 27 17.72 -52.19 -5.29
C ARG A 27 17.07 -52.21 -3.92
N ALA A 28 17.94 -52.27 -2.91
CA ALA A 28 17.59 -52.25 -1.50
C ALA A 28 16.73 -51.02 -1.15
N PHE A 29 15.63 -51.26 -0.45
CA PHE A 29 14.81 -50.23 0.17
C PHE A 29 15.61 -49.57 1.30
N THR A 30 15.95 -48.30 1.14
CA THR A 30 16.31 -47.43 2.27
C THR A 30 15.03 -46.76 2.77
N PRO A 31 14.74 -46.78 4.09
CA PRO A 31 13.57 -46.08 4.60
C PRO A 31 13.84 -44.57 4.59
N PHE A 32 12.99 -43.84 3.87
CA PHE A 32 12.90 -42.38 3.93
C PHE A 32 12.59 -41.96 5.38
N SER A 33 13.60 -41.46 6.10
CA SER A 33 13.39 -40.70 7.33
C SER A 33 12.92 -39.29 6.96
N PRO A 34 11.83 -38.75 7.51
CA PRO A 34 11.43 -37.39 7.24
C PRO A 34 12.43 -36.46 7.94
N ALA A 35 13.20 -35.71 7.15
CA ALA A 35 14.10 -34.68 7.66
C ALA A 35 13.29 -33.64 8.46
N ARG A 36 13.35 -33.76 9.79
CA ARG A 36 12.92 -32.72 10.72
C ARG A 36 13.78 -31.50 10.44
N ARG A 37 13.18 -30.45 9.85
CA ARG A 37 13.85 -29.17 9.61
C ARG A 37 14.12 -28.49 10.95
N SER A 38 15.20 -28.88 11.61
CA SER A 38 15.76 -28.19 12.76
C SER A 38 16.23 -26.83 12.29
N LYS A 39 15.53 -25.75 12.67
CA LYS A 39 16.10 -24.40 12.62
C LYS A 39 17.37 -24.44 13.48
N SER A 40 18.53 -24.33 12.86
CA SER A 40 19.81 -24.19 13.56
C SER A 40 19.86 -22.82 14.24
N THR A 41 19.28 -22.74 15.42
CA THR A 41 19.33 -21.56 16.28
C THR A 41 20.76 -21.43 16.80
N SER A 42 21.54 -20.49 16.27
CA SER A 42 22.90 -20.20 16.75
C SER A 42 22.87 -19.83 18.24
N PRO A 43 23.82 -20.29 19.08
CA PRO A 43 23.82 -20.03 20.53
C PRO A 43 23.77 -18.53 20.90
N ASP A 44 24.23 -17.64 20.00
CA ASP A 44 24.13 -16.18 20.17
C ASP A 44 22.68 -15.66 20.12
N SER A 45 21.82 -16.26 19.29
CA SER A 45 20.41 -15.85 19.17
C SER A 45 19.58 -16.19 20.41
N THR A 46 19.83 -17.35 21.02
CA THR A 46 19.16 -17.78 22.26
C THR A 46 19.55 -16.92 23.46
N THR A 47 20.78 -16.40 23.46
CA THR A 47 21.28 -15.50 24.53
C THR A 47 20.61 -14.14 24.45
N LYS A 48 20.49 -13.58 23.23
CA LYS A 48 19.79 -12.30 22.99
C LYS A 48 18.29 -12.38 23.29
N GLU A 49 17.64 -13.49 22.93
CA GLU A 49 16.22 -13.70 23.25
C GLU A 49 15.96 -13.68 24.75
N ARG A 50 16.78 -14.38 25.56
CA ARG A 50 16.68 -14.32 27.03
C ARG A 50 16.85 -12.91 27.59
N GLN A 51 17.80 -12.13 27.06
CA GLN A 51 18.00 -10.74 27.50
C GLN A 51 16.78 -9.86 27.22
N TYR A 52 16.13 -10.04 26.07
CA TYR A 52 14.90 -9.31 25.74
C TYR A 52 13.72 -9.74 26.62
N GLU A 53 13.62 -11.03 26.96
CA GLU A 53 12.62 -11.52 27.90
C GLU A 53 12.86 -10.96 29.32
N GLU A 54 14.10 -10.93 29.79
CA GLU A 54 14.44 -10.30 31.07
C GLU A 54 14.04 -8.82 31.09
N SER A 55 14.32 -8.07 30.02
CA SER A 55 13.89 -6.67 29.87
C SER A 55 12.36 -6.55 29.90
N LEU A 56 11.64 -7.43 29.19
CA LEU A 56 10.18 -7.49 29.21
C LEU A 56 9.65 -7.65 30.64
N TRP A 57 10.18 -8.61 31.40
CA TRP A 57 9.71 -8.87 32.76
C TRP A 57 10.08 -7.78 33.77
N ARG A 58 11.19 -7.06 33.56
CA ARG A 58 11.51 -5.86 34.33
C ARG A 58 10.49 -4.75 34.12
N HIS A 59 9.99 -4.57 32.90
CA HIS A 59 8.95 -3.58 32.60
C HIS A 59 7.55 -4.02 33.04
N PHE A 60 7.27 -5.32 33.07
CA PHE A 60 5.95 -5.88 33.37
C PHE A 60 5.98 -6.92 34.50
N PRO A 61 6.30 -6.51 35.75
CA PRO A 61 6.37 -7.44 36.86
C PRO A 61 5.00 -8.06 37.19
N GLY A 62 4.99 -9.37 37.42
CA GLY A 62 3.79 -10.15 37.74
C GLY A 62 2.89 -10.47 36.54
N PHE A 63 3.31 -10.12 35.32
CA PHE A 63 2.75 -10.69 34.10
C PHE A 63 3.46 -11.99 33.75
N THR A 64 2.75 -12.88 33.06
CA THR A 64 3.30 -14.12 32.50
C THR A 64 2.96 -14.21 31.03
N TRP A 65 3.53 -15.18 30.33
CA TRP A 65 3.10 -15.49 28.96
C TRP A 65 1.60 -15.83 28.94
N SER A 66 0.91 -15.30 27.93
CA SER A 66 -0.49 -15.62 27.69
C SER A 66 -0.68 -17.11 27.40
N GLN A 67 -1.68 -17.73 28.03
CA GLN A 67 -2.05 -19.12 27.70
C GLN A 67 -2.77 -19.22 26.35
N ARG A 68 -3.24 -18.08 25.80
CA ARG A 68 -4.04 -17.97 24.58
C ARG A 68 -3.23 -17.51 23.36
N VAL A 69 -1.91 -17.70 23.38
CA VAL A 69 -0.99 -17.31 22.28
C VAL A 69 -1.42 -17.90 20.93
N ARG A 70 -2.11 -19.04 20.93
CA ARG A 70 -2.58 -19.71 19.70
C ARG A 70 -3.86 -19.12 19.09
N ASP A 71 -4.55 -18.22 19.79
CA ASP A 71 -5.83 -17.64 19.36
C ASP A 71 -5.69 -16.28 18.68
N THR A 72 -4.49 -15.92 18.23
CA THR A 72 -4.20 -14.59 17.66
C THR A 72 -4.14 -14.62 16.12
N ASN A 73 -5.16 -14.08 15.46
CA ASN A 73 -5.29 -14.13 13.99
C ASN A 73 -4.65 -12.94 13.23
N SER A 74 -4.06 -11.96 13.92
CA SER A 74 -3.48 -10.78 13.27
C SER A 74 -1.97 -10.92 13.06
N TRP A 75 -1.47 -10.39 11.94
CA TRP A 75 -0.04 -10.36 11.63
C TRP A 75 0.76 -9.52 12.63
N ALA A 76 0.14 -8.57 13.34
CA ALA A 76 0.81 -7.73 14.32
C ALA A 76 1.44 -8.52 15.48
N TRP A 77 0.99 -9.75 15.73
CA TRP A 77 1.54 -10.63 16.78
C TRP A 77 2.94 -11.15 16.47
N GLU A 78 3.38 -11.08 15.21
CA GLU A 78 4.79 -11.31 14.87
C GLU A 78 5.71 -10.30 15.58
N TYR A 79 5.22 -9.07 15.77
CA TYR A 79 5.96 -7.95 16.36
C TYR A 79 5.66 -7.68 17.84
N GLY A 80 4.81 -8.51 18.48
CA GLY A 80 4.45 -8.32 19.88
C GLY A 80 4.61 -9.56 20.75
N TYR A 81 4.89 -9.31 22.02
CA TYR A 81 4.78 -10.30 23.09
C TYR A 81 3.33 -10.35 23.57
N ASP A 82 2.82 -11.55 23.80
CA ASP A 82 1.48 -11.78 24.36
C ASP A 82 1.61 -12.15 25.83
N ILE A 83 1.25 -11.22 26.70
CA ILE A 83 1.39 -11.37 28.15
C ILE A 83 0.04 -11.25 28.84
N GLN A 84 -0.12 -11.90 29.99
CA GLN A 84 -1.34 -11.85 30.78
C GLN A 84 -1.08 -11.75 32.28
N LYS A 85 -2.03 -11.16 33.01
CA LYS A 85 -2.10 -11.17 34.47
C LYS A 85 -3.56 -11.27 34.90
N GLY A 86 -3.98 -12.44 35.40
CA GLY A 86 -5.41 -12.71 35.61
C GLY A 86 -6.19 -12.56 34.30
N ASN A 87 -7.18 -11.67 34.28
CA ASN A 87 -7.98 -11.37 33.09
C ASN A 87 -7.40 -10.25 32.21
N ASP A 88 -6.29 -9.61 32.61
CA ASP A 88 -5.64 -8.54 31.84
C ASP A 88 -4.64 -9.13 30.82
N ARG A 89 -5.00 -9.13 29.53
CA ARG A 89 -4.15 -9.61 28.42
C ARG A 89 -3.69 -8.47 27.53
N LYS A 90 -2.38 -8.41 27.27
CA LYS A 90 -1.71 -7.31 26.57
C LYS A 90 -0.80 -7.79 25.44
N TRP A 91 -0.81 -7.01 24.37
CA TRP A 91 0.22 -7.01 23.33
C TRP A 91 1.31 -6.00 23.73
N VAL A 92 2.58 -6.41 23.74
CA VAL A 92 3.72 -5.54 24.04
C VAL A 92 4.69 -5.51 22.87
N CYS A 93 5.08 -4.32 22.39
CA CYS A 93 5.94 -4.21 21.21
C CYS A 93 7.35 -4.80 21.45
N LYS A 94 7.74 -5.81 20.65
CA LYS A 94 9.08 -6.42 20.71
C LYS A 94 10.19 -5.42 20.39
N ILE A 95 9.94 -4.49 19.46
CA ILE A 95 10.93 -3.51 19.02
C ILE A 95 11.21 -2.50 20.13
N CYS A 96 10.19 -2.06 20.86
CA CYS A 96 10.35 -1.20 22.04
C CYS A 96 11.18 -1.89 23.14
N ILE A 97 10.92 -3.17 23.41
CA ILE A 97 11.69 -3.96 24.38
C ILE A 97 13.15 -4.12 23.94
N ARG A 98 13.40 -4.48 22.67
CA ARG A 98 14.76 -4.62 22.13
C ARG A 98 15.56 -3.31 22.18
N LYS A 99 14.88 -2.17 22.01
CA LYS A 99 15.47 -0.83 22.15
C LYS A 99 15.58 -0.36 23.61
N ASN A 100 15.11 -1.17 24.57
CA ASN A 100 15.07 -0.85 26.00
C ASN A 100 14.45 0.53 26.29
N THR A 101 13.36 0.85 25.60
CA THR A 101 12.67 2.14 25.78
C THR A 101 12.10 2.24 27.19
N LEU A 102 12.23 3.40 27.86
CA LEU A 102 11.74 3.61 29.24
C LEU A 102 10.27 3.21 29.45
N LYS A 103 9.43 3.43 28.44
CA LYS A 103 8.01 3.05 28.44
C LYS A 103 7.68 2.30 27.15
N PRO A 104 7.87 0.98 27.10
CA PRO A 104 7.51 0.18 25.94
C PRO A 104 6.02 0.31 25.64
N LYS A 105 5.66 0.41 24.36
CA LYS A 105 4.25 0.55 23.97
C LYS A 105 3.51 -0.78 24.15
N THR A 106 2.35 -0.69 24.77
CA THR A 106 1.47 -1.81 25.10
C THR A 106 0.04 -1.49 24.74
N PHE A 107 -0.71 -2.49 24.30
CA PHE A 107 -2.14 -2.36 24.00
C PHE A 107 -2.90 -3.59 24.49
N THR A 108 -4.20 -3.45 24.70
CA THR A 108 -5.07 -4.58 25.03
C THR A 108 -5.13 -5.56 23.85
N SER A 109 -5.32 -6.86 24.12
CA SER A 109 -5.37 -7.87 23.06
C SER A 109 -6.51 -7.68 22.05
N THR A 110 -7.58 -6.96 22.43
CA THR A 110 -8.71 -6.60 21.55
C THR A 110 -8.44 -5.38 20.68
N GLY A 111 -7.47 -4.53 21.06
CA GLY A 111 -7.17 -3.24 20.41
C GLY A 111 -6.21 -3.35 19.22
N ILE A 112 -6.47 -4.26 18.27
CA ILE A 112 -5.52 -4.54 17.18
C ILE A 112 -5.23 -3.32 16.29
N GLN A 113 -6.18 -2.39 16.14
CA GLN A 113 -5.94 -1.20 15.33
C GLN A 113 -4.86 -0.28 15.94
N ASN A 114 -4.78 -0.23 17.28
CA ASN A 114 -3.78 0.56 17.99
C ASN A 114 -2.38 -0.05 17.84
N THR A 115 -2.27 -1.38 17.87
CA THR A 115 -1.00 -2.07 17.59
C THR A 115 -0.54 -1.80 16.17
N LEU A 116 -1.45 -1.88 15.19
CA LEU A 116 -1.16 -1.62 13.78
C LEU A 116 -0.73 -0.16 13.53
N ASN A 117 -1.39 0.82 14.17
CA ASN A 117 -1.01 2.22 14.06
C ASN A 117 0.39 2.45 14.64
N HIS A 118 0.68 1.91 15.83
CA HIS A 118 2.00 1.99 16.45
C HIS A 118 3.11 1.40 15.56
N LEU A 119 2.90 0.21 15.00
CA LEU A 119 3.87 -0.41 14.08
C LEU A 119 4.17 0.48 12.86
N TYR A 120 3.14 1.14 12.31
CA TYR A 120 3.32 2.03 11.18
C TYR A 120 3.94 3.38 11.55
N ASP A 121 3.46 4.03 12.60
CA ASP A 121 3.84 5.39 12.96
C ASP A 121 5.24 5.44 13.59
N ASP A 122 5.54 4.54 14.52
CA ASP A 122 6.79 4.55 15.29
C ASP A 122 7.88 3.65 14.71
N HIS A 123 7.51 2.63 13.92
CA HIS A 123 8.45 1.65 13.37
C HIS A 123 8.43 1.54 11.85
N ARG A 124 7.55 2.29 11.16
CA ARG A 124 7.42 2.30 9.69
C ARG A 124 7.20 0.90 9.10
N ILE A 125 6.58 0.00 9.86
CA ILE A 125 6.21 -1.34 9.41
C ILE A 125 4.84 -1.26 8.75
N CYS A 126 4.80 -1.52 7.45
CA CYS A 126 3.58 -1.59 6.67
C CYS A 126 2.93 -2.98 6.79
N ALA A 127 1.61 -3.05 6.62
CA ALA A 127 0.94 -4.33 6.53
C ALA A 127 1.43 -5.12 5.29
N PRO A 128 1.67 -6.44 5.43
CA PRO A 128 1.93 -7.31 4.30
C PRO A 128 0.77 -7.31 3.29
N GLU A 129 1.05 -7.74 2.07
CA GLU A 129 0.04 -7.84 1.03
C GLU A 129 -1.15 -8.73 1.46
N GLY A 130 -2.37 -8.28 1.17
CA GLY A 130 -3.61 -8.98 1.56
C GLY A 130 -3.92 -8.97 3.06
N LYS A 131 -3.12 -8.30 3.91
CA LYS A 131 -3.37 -8.20 5.36
C LYS A 131 -3.99 -6.85 5.73
N THR A 132 -4.62 -6.83 6.91
CA THR A 132 -5.26 -5.63 7.46
C THR A 132 -4.25 -4.51 7.66
N LYS A 133 -4.49 -3.37 6.99
CA LYS A 133 -3.68 -2.15 7.09
C LYS A 133 -4.02 -1.34 8.32
N SER A 134 -3.08 -0.53 8.78
CA SER A 134 -3.36 0.43 9.86
C SER A 134 -4.20 1.60 9.34
N ALA A 135 -4.99 2.25 10.20
CA ALA A 135 -5.72 3.46 9.84
C ALA A 135 -4.78 4.59 9.43
N SER A 136 -3.61 4.69 10.11
CA SER A 136 -2.55 5.63 9.74
C SER A 136 -2.00 5.34 8.33
N GLN A 137 -1.75 4.06 8.00
CA GLN A 137 -1.30 3.64 6.68
C GLN A 137 -2.35 3.95 5.60
N LEU A 138 -3.61 3.60 5.82
CA LEU A 138 -4.71 3.89 4.88
C LEU A 138 -4.88 5.39 4.65
N ARG A 139 -4.75 6.22 5.69
CA ARG A 139 -4.78 7.68 5.53
C ARG A 139 -3.58 8.18 4.73
N ALA A 140 -2.39 7.63 4.95
CA ALA A 140 -1.19 8.00 4.20
C ALA A 140 -1.31 7.60 2.72
N GLU A 141 -1.79 6.39 2.43
CA GLU A 141 -2.05 5.90 1.07
C GLU A 141 -3.18 6.69 0.38
N GLY A 142 -4.28 6.97 1.10
CA GLY A 142 -5.39 7.77 0.59
C GLY A 142 -5.02 9.23 0.31
N ARG A 143 -4.08 9.81 1.08
CA ARG A 143 -3.51 11.14 0.79
C ARG A 143 -2.68 11.14 -0.49
N LYS A 144 -1.95 10.06 -0.79
CA LYS A 144 -1.25 9.92 -2.08
C LYS A 144 -2.22 9.76 -3.24
N ALA A 145 -3.31 9.02 -3.05
CA ALA A 145 -4.32 8.79 -4.10
C ALA A 145 -5.18 10.04 -4.43
N LYS A 146 -5.36 10.98 -3.48
CA LYS A 146 -6.28 12.12 -3.66
C LYS A 146 -5.62 13.44 -4.09
N GLY A 147 -4.32 13.48 -4.38
CA GLY A 147 -3.67 14.77 -4.65
C GLY A 147 -2.35 14.79 -5.40
N GLN A 148 -1.86 13.68 -5.94
CA GLN A 148 -0.57 13.67 -6.65
C GLN A 148 -0.59 12.93 -8.00
N SER A 149 -1.71 12.97 -8.73
CA SER A 149 -1.63 12.66 -10.17
C SER A 149 -0.79 13.74 -10.84
N SER A 150 0.35 13.36 -11.42
CA SER A 150 1.17 14.33 -12.16
C SER A 150 0.50 14.68 -13.49
N ILE A 151 0.84 15.83 -14.08
CA ILE A 151 0.37 16.16 -15.44
C ILE A 151 0.82 15.10 -16.45
N ALA A 152 2.01 14.51 -16.24
CA ALA A 152 2.53 13.44 -17.06
C ALA A 152 1.66 12.18 -16.98
N GLU A 153 1.26 11.77 -15.77
CA GLU A 153 0.37 10.62 -15.57
C GLU A 153 -1.01 10.86 -16.20
N LEU A 154 -1.57 12.06 -16.04
CA LEU A 154 -2.90 12.39 -16.57
C LEU A 154 -2.93 12.45 -18.09
N MET A 155 -1.84 12.94 -18.70
CA MET A 155 -1.67 13.01 -20.15
C MET A 155 -1.02 11.76 -20.75
N LYS A 156 -0.75 10.72 -19.94
CA LYS A 156 -0.07 9.48 -20.34
C LYS A 156 1.29 9.73 -21.03
N LEU A 157 2.06 10.68 -20.50
CA LEU A 157 3.39 11.05 -20.97
C LEU A 157 4.47 10.28 -20.21
N ASP A 158 5.44 9.76 -20.94
CA ASP A 158 6.64 9.12 -20.41
C ASP A 158 7.76 10.16 -20.22
N THR A 159 8.02 10.52 -18.96
CA THR A 159 9.05 11.52 -18.61
C THR A 159 10.48 11.06 -18.88
N ASN A 160 10.71 9.80 -19.22
CA ASN A 160 12.05 9.32 -19.63
C ASN A 160 12.37 9.72 -21.08
N LYS A 161 11.35 10.06 -21.89
CA LYS A 161 11.55 10.54 -23.25
C LYS A 161 11.68 12.07 -23.24
N PRO A 162 12.78 12.65 -23.75
CA PRO A 162 13.00 14.10 -23.71
C PRO A 162 11.86 14.93 -24.31
N ARG A 163 11.25 14.43 -25.40
CA ARG A 163 10.12 15.09 -26.05
C ARG A 163 8.87 15.14 -25.17
N GLU A 164 8.49 14.03 -24.56
CA GLU A 164 7.28 13.94 -23.72
C GLU A 164 7.49 14.66 -22.38
N GLN A 165 8.71 14.63 -21.84
CA GLN A 165 9.11 15.45 -20.70
C GLN A 165 9.00 16.95 -21.01
N ALA A 166 9.44 17.40 -22.19
CA ALA A 166 9.32 18.79 -22.61
C ALA A 166 7.85 19.23 -22.72
N ILE A 167 6.96 18.34 -23.19
CA ILE A 167 5.52 18.58 -23.23
C ILE A 167 4.97 18.76 -21.80
N ALA A 168 5.26 17.83 -20.89
CA ALA A 168 4.83 17.92 -19.49
C ALA A 168 5.33 19.21 -18.80
N ASN A 169 6.61 19.55 -18.98
CA ASN A 169 7.21 20.79 -18.46
C ASN A 169 6.57 22.04 -19.08
N GLY A 170 6.20 21.98 -20.36
CA GLY A 170 5.46 23.04 -21.06
C GLY A 170 4.12 23.34 -20.38
N PHE A 171 3.33 22.31 -20.05
CA PHE A 171 2.07 22.47 -19.33
C PHE A 171 2.26 23.13 -17.95
N ILE A 172 3.29 22.73 -17.22
CA ILE A 172 3.59 23.28 -15.89
C ILE A 172 4.02 24.75 -16.00
N LYS A 173 4.89 25.07 -16.97
CA LYS A 173 5.43 26.43 -17.15
C LYS A 173 4.36 27.42 -17.62
N ASN A 174 3.46 26.97 -18.49
CA ASN A 174 2.51 27.87 -19.15
C ASN A 174 1.22 28.11 -18.33
N PHE A 175 0.95 27.34 -17.28
CA PHE A 175 -0.25 27.51 -16.46
C PHE A 175 0.01 28.36 -15.23
N ASP A 176 -0.45 29.61 -15.25
CA ASP A 176 -0.48 30.48 -14.07
C ASP A 176 -1.85 30.43 -13.39
N LYS A 177 -1.89 29.78 -12.21
CA LYS A 177 -3.07 29.69 -11.35
C LYS A 177 -3.62 31.07 -10.97
N LYS A 178 -2.77 32.04 -10.64
CA LYS A 178 -3.22 33.36 -10.18
C LYS A 178 -3.86 34.13 -11.32
N HIS A 179 -3.25 34.08 -12.50
CA HIS A 179 -3.79 34.73 -13.69
C HIS A 179 -5.13 34.11 -14.11
N PHE A 180 -5.22 32.78 -14.15
CA PHE A 180 -6.49 32.07 -14.40
C PHE A 180 -7.59 32.50 -13.41
N GLN A 181 -7.28 32.54 -12.12
CA GLN A 181 -8.23 32.95 -11.08
C GLN A 181 -8.67 34.41 -11.22
N ARG A 182 -7.79 35.29 -11.71
CA ARG A 182 -8.10 36.69 -11.97
C ARG A 182 -9.08 36.81 -13.13
N LEU A 183 -8.78 36.19 -14.28
CA LEU A 183 -9.65 36.20 -15.46
C LEU A 183 -11.06 35.67 -15.15
N LEU A 184 -11.15 34.58 -14.38
CA LEU A 184 -12.44 34.01 -13.96
C LEU A 184 -13.24 35.00 -13.09
N MET A 185 -12.56 35.70 -12.19
CA MET A 185 -13.20 36.68 -11.30
C MET A 185 -13.62 37.93 -12.03
N GLU A 186 -12.76 38.50 -12.87
CA GLU A 186 -13.04 39.64 -13.73
C GLU A 186 -14.28 39.36 -14.58
N TRP A 187 -14.33 38.21 -15.27
CA TRP A 187 -15.50 37.81 -16.05
C TRP A 187 -16.79 37.72 -15.23
N ILE A 188 -16.74 37.11 -14.03
CA ILE A 188 -17.91 37.00 -13.15
C ILE A 188 -18.42 38.38 -12.72
N VAL A 189 -17.52 39.30 -12.38
CA VAL A 189 -17.85 40.66 -11.96
C VAL A 189 -18.38 41.49 -13.13
N GLU A 190 -17.69 41.48 -14.27
CA GLU A 190 -18.07 42.24 -15.47
C GLU A 190 -19.42 41.80 -16.05
N ALA A 191 -19.68 40.50 -16.07
CA ALA A 191 -20.95 39.95 -16.54
C ALA A 191 -22.05 39.93 -15.45
N ASN A 192 -21.77 40.47 -14.26
CA ASN A 192 -22.67 40.50 -13.10
C ASN A 192 -23.31 39.13 -12.78
N LEU A 193 -22.48 38.08 -12.79
CA LEU A 193 -22.92 36.71 -12.53
C LEU A 193 -22.90 36.40 -11.04
N SER A 194 -23.75 35.46 -10.61
CA SER A 194 -23.66 34.89 -9.25
C SER A 194 -22.28 34.27 -9.04
N PHE A 195 -21.66 34.50 -7.88
CA PHE A 195 -20.38 33.88 -7.52
C PHE A 195 -20.43 32.35 -7.47
N GLU A 196 -21.62 31.77 -7.27
CA GLU A 196 -21.84 30.32 -7.35
C GLU A 196 -21.59 29.76 -8.76
N THR A 197 -21.60 30.61 -9.79
CA THR A 197 -21.27 30.22 -11.17
C THR A 197 -19.88 29.60 -11.26
N ALA A 198 -18.90 30.08 -10.48
CA ALA A 198 -17.55 29.48 -10.42
C ALA A 198 -17.55 28.05 -9.84
N GLU A 199 -18.60 27.69 -9.10
CA GLU A 199 -18.77 26.37 -8.51
C GLU A 199 -19.54 25.40 -9.40
N HIS A 200 -20.14 25.90 -10.49
CA HIS A 200 -21.00 25.10 -11.35
C HIS A 200 -20.26 23.91 -11.96
N ASP A 201 -20.80 22.70 -11.75
CA ASP A 201 -20.15 21.45 -12.13
C ASP A 201 -19.79 21.36 -13.62
N LYS A 202 -20.68 21.82 -14.51
CA LYS A 202 -20.40 21.80 -15.96
C LYS A 202 -19.23 22.73 -16.32
N LEU A 203 -19.12 23.88 -15.67
CA LEU A 203 -18.05 24.83 -15.93
C LEU A 203 -16.71 24.24 -15.49
N ARG A 204 -16.67 23.65 -14.29
CA ARG A 204 -15.47 22.96 -13.77
C ARG A 204 -15.04 21.80 -14.66
N LYS A 205 -16.00 21.06 -15.24
CA LYS A 205 -15.72 20.01 -16.25
C LYS A 205 -15.11 20.59 -17.53
N ILE A 206 -15.64 21.70 -18.04
CA ILE A 206 -15.08 22.40 -19.22
C ILE A 206 -13.63 22.82 -18.95
N PHE A 207 -13.36 23.48 -17.82
CA PHE A 207 -11.99 23.88 -17.48
C PHE A 207 -11.04 22.70 -17.34
N ALA A 208 -11.47 21.62 -16.70
CA ALA A 208 -10.65 20.42 -16.55
C ALA A 208 -10.38 19.71 -17.89
N TYR A 209 -11.33 19.77 -18.84
CA TYR A 209 -11.14 19.25 -20.20
C TYR A 209 -10.14 20.08 -21.00
N LEU A 210 -10.25 21.42 -20.95
CA LEU A 210 -9.38 22.32 -21.69
C LEU A 210 -7.95 22.34 -21.13
N ASN A 211 -7.81 22.36 -19.80
CA ASN A 211 -6.51 22.33 -19.15
C ASN A 211 -6.56 21.52 -17.84
N PRO A 212 -5.97 20.32 -17.82
CA PRO A 212 -5.98 19.46 -16.63
C PRO A 212 -5.28 20.10 -15.42
N CYS A 213 -4.34 21.03 -15.65
CA CYS A 213 -3.66 21.77 -14.59
C CYS A 213 -4.63 22.54 -13.70
N VAL A 214 -5.80 22.95 -14.21
CA VAL A 214 -6.82 23.63 -13.39
C VAL A 214 -7.27 22.73 -12.23
N LYS A 215 -7.45 21.43 -12.50
CA LYS A 215 -7.84 20.45 -11.48
C LYS A 215 -6.66 20.03 -10.62
N LEU A 216 -5.49 19.79 -11.23
CA LEU A 216 -4.28 19.34 -10.50
C LEU A 216 -3.75 20.38 -9.52
N CYS A 217 -3.79 21.67 -9.89
CA CYS A 217 -3.30 22.77 -9.06
C CYS A 217 -4.39 23.40 -8.16
N ASP A 218 -5.58 22.78 -8.11
CA ASP A 218 -6.75 23.30 -7.39
C ASP A 218 -7.01 24.79 -7.69
N ALA A 219 -7.08 25.12 -8.98
CA ALA A 219 -7.18 26.50 -9.46
C ALA A 219 -8.61 27.03 -9.45
N ASN A 220 -9.62 26.16 -9.39
CA ASN A 220 -11.03 26.56 -9.30
C ASN A 220 -11.28 27.44 -8.08
N LEU A 221 -12.19 28.41 -8.22
CA LEU A 221 -12.61 29.26 -7.12
C LEU A 221 -13.94 28.76 -6.53
N SER A 222 -14.11 29.04 -5.23
CA SER A 222 -15.41 28.97 -4.56
C SER A 222 -16.00 30.38 -4.46
N ALA A 223 -17.32 30.48 -4.34
CA ALA A 223 -18.03 31.73 -4.13
C ALA A 223 -17.50 32.48 -2.89
N THR A 224 -17.19 31.74 -1.83
CA THR A 224 -16.57 32.28 -0.61
C THR A 224 -15.14 32.76 -0.83
N SER A 225 -14.40 32.16 -1.77
CA SER A 225 -13.05 32.62 -2.14
C SER A 225 -13.08 33.87 -3.02
N ILE A 226 -14.07 33.97 -3.92
CA ILE A 226 -14.30 35.18 -4.72
C ILE A 226 -14.66 36.34 -3.80
N ARG A 227 -15.65 36.17 -2.91
CA ARG A 227 -16.04 37.21 -1.93
C ARG A 227 -14.85 37.74 -1.14
N ARG A 228 -14.05 36.85 -0.55
CA ARG A 228 -12.87 37.23 0.23
C ARG A 228 -11.85 38.03 -0.58
N LYS A 229 -11.60 37.62 -1.83
CA LYS A 229 -10.64 38.31 -2.70
C LYS A 229 -11.14 39.68 -3.17
N ILE A 230 -12.44 39.82 -3.44
CA ILE A 230 -13.04 41.11 -3.79
C ILE A 230 -12.95 42.07 -2.59
N VAL A 231 -13.36 41.64 -1.39
CA VAL A 231 -13.26 42.49 -0.18
C VAL A 231 -11.81 42.95 0.04
N ALA A 232 -10.85 42.04 -0.06
CA ALA A 232 -9.43 42.35 0.09
C ALA A 232 -8.84 43.27 -0.99
N SER A 233 -9.59 43.58 -2.08
CA SER A 233 -9.16 44.58 -3.07
C SER A 233 -9.65 46.00 -2.78
N TYR A 234 -10.55 46.16 -1.80
CA TYR A 234 -11.08 47.46 -1.37
C TYR A 234 -10.60 47.89 0.03
N GLU A 235 -9.80 47.06 0.71
CA GLU A 235 -9.08 47.36 1.95
C GLU A 235 -7.62 47.72 1.65
#